data_AF-A0A4Q3DW63-F1
#
_entry.id   AF-A0A4Q3DW63-F1
#
_cell.length_a   1.000
_cell.length_b   1.000
_cell.length_c   1.000
_cell.angle_alpha   90.00
_cell.angle_beta   90.00
_cell.angle_gamma   90.00
#
_symmetry.space_group_name_H-M   'P 1'
#
loop_
_entity.id
_entity.type
_entity.pdbx_description
1 polymer ?
#
loop_
_entity_poly.entity_id
_entity_poly.type
_entity_poly.pdbx_seq_one_letter_code
_entity_poly.pdbx_strand_id
1 'polypeptide(L)'
;MADTELVDLSVAEIMRRWPATLGVFIDLGMHCVGCPIGVFQTPVEAAAEHHLPLDVLLSELQAAIAGIRVRGARAGSLPRSGTSDAAHGRGASVVPLRPLPPSPRR
;
A
#
# COMPACT_ATOMS: atom_id res chain seq x y z
N MET A 1 -11.11 8.34 16.44
CA MET A 1 -12.08 9.00 15.54
C MET A 1 -11.51 9.32 14.15
N ALA A 2 -10.27 8.94 13.82
CA ALA A 2 -9.72 9.11 12.46
C ALA A 2 -9.98 7.88 11.56
N ASP A 3 -10.11 6.68 12.14
CA ASP A 3 -10.43 5.44 11.41
C ASP A 3 -11.76 5.50 10.66
N THR A 4 -12.79 6.08 11.29
CA THR A 4 -14.12 6.21 10.69
C THR A 4 -14.10 7.08 9.44
N GLU A 5 -13.30 8.15 9.43
CA GLU A 5 -13.18 8.99 8.22
C GLU A 5 -12.45 8.28 7.09
N LEU A 6 -11.49 7.39 7.37
CA LEU A 6 -10.78 6.67 6.32
C LEU A 6 -11.67 5.60 5.66
N VAL A 7 -12.48 4.87 6.43
CA VAL A 7 -13.33 3.80 5.90
C VAL A 7 -14.42 4.29 4.94
N ASP A 8 -14.84 5.55 5.08
CA ASP A 8 -15.88 6.15 4.24
C ASP A 8 -15.34 6.78 2.95
N LEU A 9 -14.02 6.97 2.84
CA LEU A 9 -13.39 7.54 1.64
C LEU A 9 -13.05 6.44 0.65
N SER A 10 -13.07 6.77 -0.65
CA SER A 10 -12.52 5.87 -1.66
C SER A 10 -10.99 5.83 -1.58
N VAL A 11 -10.40 4.72 -2.01
CA VAL A 11 -8.95 4.55 -2.15
C VAL A 11 -8.36 5.69 -3.00
N ALA A 12 -9.04 6.09 -4.08
CA ALA A 12 -8.67 7.26 -4.89
C ALA A 12 -8.63 8.56 -4.09
N GLU A 13 -9.63 8.82 -3.24
CA GLU A 13 -9.68 10.03 -2.42
C GLU A 13 -8.60 10.04 -1.34
N ILE A 14 -8.35 8.89 -0.70
CA ILE A 14 -7.28 8.72 0.28
C ILE A 14 -5.92 8.99 -0.36
N MET A 15 -5.63 8.41 -1.52
CA MET A 15 -4.36 8.63 -2.23
C MET A 15 -4.20 10.07 -2.71
N ARG A 16 -5.30 10.74 -3.12
CA ARG A 16 -5.25 12.16 -3.50
C ARG A 16 -4.97 13.08 -2.32
N ARG A 17 -5.60 12.84 -1.17
CA ARG A 17 -5.38 13.62 0.06
C ARG A 17 -4.02 13.35 0.68
N TRP A 18 -3.59 12.09 0.67
CA TRP A 18 -2.35 11.63 1.28
C TRP A 18 -1.56 10.74 0.33
N PRO A 19 -0.77 11.31 -0.61
CA PRO A 19 -0.01 10.53 -1.60
C PRO A 19 0.97 9.51 -1.01
N ALA A 20 1.44 9.71 0.23
CA ALA A 20 2.27 8.75 0.96
C ALA A 20 1.57 7.40 1.20
N THR A 21 0.23 7.38 1.14
CA THR A 21 -0.56 6.15 1.32
C THR A 21 -0.45 5.19 0.13
N LEU A 22 -0.06 5.66 -1.06
CA LEU A 22 0.18 4.79 -2.21
C LEU A 22 1.17 3.67 -1.90
N GLY A 23 2.21 3.97 -1.11
CA GLY A 23 3.18 2.97 -0.66
C GLY A 23 2.53 1.89 0.21
N VAL A 24 1.54 2.24 1.04
CA VAL A 24 0.77 1.28 1.85
C VAL A 24 0.15 0.20 0.95
N PHE A 25 -0.59 0.65 -0.07
CA PHE A 25 -1.35 -0.23 -0.94
C PHE A 25 -0.41 -1.14 -1.73
N ILE A 26 0.71 -0.60 -2.21
CA ILE A 26 1.74 -1.38 -2.92
C ILE A 26 2.40 -2.41 -1.98
N ASP A 27 2.79 -1.99 -0.77
CA ASP A 27 3.47 -2.86 0.19
C ASP A 27 2.55 -4.00 0.70
N LEU A 28 1.25 -3.73 0.81
CA LEU A 28 0.22 -4.72 1.15
C LEU A 28 -0.24 -5.56 -0.05
N GLY A 29 0.31 -5.34 -1.25
CA GLY A 29 -0.05 -6.12 -2.45
C GLY A 29 -1.44 -5.82 -3.01
N MET A 30 -2.01 -4.67 -2.68
CA MET A 30 -3.31 -4.25 -3.20
C MET A 30 -3.16 -3.75 -4.64
N HIS A 31 -3.60 -4.57 -5.61
CA HIS A 31 -3.55 -4.24 -7.03
C HIS A 31 -4.63 -3.23 -7.48
N CYS A 32 -5.59 -2.91 -6.62
CA CYS A 32 -6.67 -1.96 -6.90
C CYS A 32 -6.15 -0.57 -7.31
N VAL A 33 -4.96 -0.16 -6.84
CA VAL A 33 -4.32 1.12 -7.22
C VAL A 33 -3.79 1.16 -8.66
N GLY A 34 -3.64 0.00 -9.31
CA GLY A 34 -3.21 -0.12 -10.71
C GLY A 34 -4.37 -0.27 -11.70
N CYS A 35 -5.60 -0.45 -11.21
CA CYS A 35 -6.80 -0.59 -12.05
C CYS A 35 -7.59 0.73 -12.04
N PRO A 36 -7.92 1.34 -13.19
CA PRO A 36 -8.63 2.62 -13.24
C PRO A 36 -10.04 2.56 -12.62
N ILE A 37 -10.62 1.37 -12.46
CA ILE A 37 -11.91 1.15 -11.81
C ILE A 37 -11.72 0.74 -10.33
N GLY A 38 -10.64 0.03 -10.03
CA GLY A 38 -10.37 -0.52 -8.70
C GLY A 38 -10.15 0.54 -7.63
N VAL A 39 -9.84 1.79 -7.99
CA VAL A 39 -9.57 2.88 -7.03
C VAL A 39 -10.83 3.51 -6.41
N PHE A 40 -12.02 3.20 -6.93
CA PHE A 40 -13.28 3.79 -6.43
C PHE A 40 -13.82 3.10 -5.18
N GLN A 41 -13.31 1.93 -4.84
CA GLN A 41 -13.70 1.20 -3.65
C GLN A 41 -13.21 1.88 -2.36
N THR A 42 -13.89 1.60 -1.26
CA THR A 42 -13.49 1.97 0.11
C THR A 42 -12.36 1.05 0.63
N PRO A 43 -11.63 1.45 1.69
CA PRO A 43 -10.70 0.56 2.38
C PRO A 43 -11.34 -0.73 2.88
N VAL A 44 -12.62 -0.69 3.26
CA VAL A 44 -13.37 -1.86 3.72
C VAL A 44 -13.55 -2.87 2.59
N GLU A 45 -13.99 -2.39 1.43
CA GLU A 45 -14.14 -3.20 0.22
C GLU A 45 -12.78 -3.73 -0.26
N ALA A 46 -11.74 -2.89 -0.27
CA ALA A 46 -10.39 -3.30 -0.66
C ALA A 46 -9.81 -4.36 0.28
N ALA A 47 -9.99 -4.20 1.58
CA ALA A 47 -9.56 -5.20 2.55
C ALA A 47 -10.27 -6.53 2.34
N ALA A 48 -11.58 -6.49 2.07
CA ALA A 48 -12.37 -7.70 1.80
C ALA A 48 -11.96 -8.39 0.49
N GLU A 49 -11.79 -7.65 -0.61
CA GLU A 49 -11.38 -8.18 -1.93
C GLU A 49 -9.97 -8.79 -1.89
N HIS A 50 -9.07 -8.21 -1.10
CA HIS A 50 -7.68 -8.66 -0.97
C HIS A 50 -7.44 -9.61 0.22
N HIS A 51 -8.48 -10.03 0.94
CA HIS A 51 -8.39 -10.89 2.13
C HIS A 51 -7.42 -10.34 3.20
N LEU A 52 -7.40 -9.02 3.39
CA LEU A 52 -6.55 -8.34 4.35
C LEU A 52 -7.36 -7.94 5.60
N PRO A 53 -6.77 -8.00 6.80
CA PRO A 53 -7.38 -7.45 7.99
C PRO A 53 -7.54 -5.92 7.85
N LEU A 54 -8.76 -5.41 8.04
CA LEU A 54 -9.07 -3.98 7.90
C LEU A 54 -8.29 -3.12 8.90
N ASP A 55 -8.13 -3.61 10.12
CA ASP A 55 -7.35 -2.98 11.19
C ASP A 55 -5.88 -2.78 10.80
N VAL A 56 -5.27 -3.77 10.16
CA VAL A 56 -3.91 -3.68 9.63
C VAL A 56 -3.83 -2.59 8.56
N LEU A 57 -4.76 -2.58 7.60
CA LEU A 57 -4.80 -1.56 6.55
C LEU A 57 -4.95 -0.14 7.14
N LEU A 58 -5.88 0.06 8.08
CA LEU A 58 -6.14 1.37 8.67
C LEU A 58 -4.95 1.86 9.51
N SER A 59 -4.34 0.99 10.33
CA SER A 59 -3.14 1.31 11.10
C SER A 59 -1.99 1.76 10.20
N GLU A 60 -1.79 1.03 9.11
CA GLU A 60 -0.77 1.29 8.11
C GLU A 60 -1.02 2.62 7.35
N LEU A 61 -2.28 2.90 6.98
CA LEU A 61 -2.67 4.19 6.41
C LEU A 61 -2.42 5.35 7.38
N GLN A 62 -2.79 5.20 8.64
CA GLN A 62 -2.57 6.23 9.66
C GLN A 62 -1.09 6.50 9.89
N ALA A 63 -0.26 5.45 9.97
CA ALA A 63 1.18 5.60 10.09
C ALA A 63 1.78 6.36 8.90
N ALA A 64 1.26 6.13 7.69
CA ALA A 64 1.67 6.86 6.49
C ALA A 64 1.24 8.33 6.52
N ILE A 65 0.02 8.61 6.97
CA ILE A 65 -0.50 9.98 7.12
C ILE A 65 0.30 10.75 8.18
N ALA A 66 0.68 10.10 9.28
CA ALA A 66 1.49 10.68 10.35
C ALA A 66 2.97 10.85 9.97
N GLY A 67 3.41 10.32 8.81
CA GLY A 67 4.83 10.36 8.39
C GLY A 67 5.75 9.44 9.18
N ILE A 68 5.19 8.48 9.92
CA ILE A 68 5.91 7.54 10.81
C ILE A 68 6.33 6.27 10.04
N ARG A 69 6.00 6.16 8.76
CA ARG A 69 6.35 5.02 7.91
C ARG A 69 7.85 4.83 7.76
N VAL A 70 8.36 3.77 8.39
CA VAL A 70 9.65 3.18 8.05
C VAL A 70 9.49 2.48 6.70
N ARG A 71 10.01 3.08 5.62
CA ARG A 71 10.15 2.35 4.35
C ARG A 71 11.14 1.19 4.57
N GLY A 72 10.66 -0.03 4.40
CA GLY A 72 11.52 -1.20 4.25
C GLY A 72 11.34 -2.27 5.32
N ALA A 73 10.33 -3.10 5.15
CA ALA A 73 10.63 -4.50 4.95
C ALA A 73 10.13 -4.81 3.55
N ARG A 74 10.95 -5.48 2.74
CA ARG A 74 10.41 -6.14 1.56
C ARG A 74 9.22 -6.99 2.05
N ALA A 75 7.99 -6.67 1.64
CA ALA A 75 6.99 -7.69 1.38
C ALA A 75 7.44 -8.53 0.15
N GLY A 76 8.70 -8.94 0.14
CA GLY A 76 9.28 -9.87 -0.80
C GLY A 76 9.28 -11.20 -0.10
N SER A 77 8.16 -11.92 -0.21
CA SER A 77 8.02 -13.38 -0.15
C SER A 77 6.67 -13.84 0.40
N LEU A 78 5.55 -13.44 -0.20
CA LEU A 78 4.57 -14.50 -0.49
C LEU A 78 4.97 -15.08 -1.85
N PRO A 79 5.31 -16.38 -1.96
CA PRO A 79 5.45 -17.00 -3.26
C PRO A 79 4.11 -16.81 -3.97
N ARG A 80 4.14 -16.22 -5.17
CA ARG A 80 2.97 -16.27 -6.05
C ARG A 80 2.66 -17.77 -6.19
N SER A 81 1.48 -18.20 -5.78
CA SER A 81 0.95 -19.51 -6.18
C SER A 81 0.67 -19.45 -7.69
N GLY A 82 1.73 -19.44 -8.48
CA GLY A 82 1.75 -19.75 -9.90
C GLY A 82 2.21 -21.19 -10.00
N THR A 83 1.30 -22.09 -10.32
CA THR A 83 1.64 -23.45 -10.69
C THR A 83 2.35 -23.44 -12.05
N SER A 84 3.58 -23.97 -12.08
CA SER A 84 4.48 -24.31 -13.22
C SER A 84 4.84 -23.16 -14.19
N ASP A 85 6.09 -22.92 -14.62
CA ASP A 85 7.25 -23.80 -14.78
C ASP A 85 8.55 -22.97 -14.94
N ALA A 86 9.67 -23.54 -14.49
CA ALA A 86 11.08 -23.34 -14.88
C ALA A 86 11.74 -21.93 -15.04
N ALA A 87 12.79 -21.76 -14.22
CA ALA A 87 14.17 -21.39 -14.60
C ALA A 87 14.69 -19.93 -14.46
N HIS A 88 15.81 -19.87 -13.72
CA HIS A 88 16.90 -18.89 -13.70
C HIS A 88 16.72 -17.54 -12.98
N GLY A 89 17.25 -17.52 -11.76
CA GLY A 89 17.36 -16.33 -10.92
C GLY A 89 18.41 -15.32 -11.39
N ARG A 90 18.17 -14.07 -10.99
CA ARG A 90 19.20 -13.07 -10.69
C ARG A 90 18.76 -12.31 -9.45
N GLY A 91 19.60 -12.30 -8.42
CA GLY A 91 19.35 -11.56 -7.19
C GLY A 91 19.27 -10.06 -7.49
N ALA A 92 18.10 -9.46 -7.24
CA ALA A 92 17.94 -8.02 -7.28
C ALA A 92 18.68 -7.40 -6.09
N SER A 93 19.85 -6.82 -6.38
CA SER A 93 20.62 -6.00 -5.44
C SER A 93 19.71 -4.91 -4.86
N VAL A 94 19.48 -4.95 -3.54
CA VAL A 94 18.84 -3.88 -2.81
C VAL A 94 19.82 -2.73 -2.65
N VAL A 95 19.65 -1.66 -3.42
CA VAL A 95 20.24 -0.38 -3.05
C VAL A 95 19.28 0.27 -2.04
N PRO A 96 19.69 0.55 -0.79
CA PRO A 96 18.83 1.26 0.15
C PRO A 96 18.59 2.67 -0.38
N LEU A 97 17.34 3.00 -0.68
CA LEU A 97 16.95 4.36 -1.07
C LEU A 97 17.09 5.29 0.14
N ARG A 98 17.80 6.39 -0.04
CA ARG A 98 17.91 7.46 0.97
C ARG A 98 16.53 8.09 1.22
N PRO A 99 16.26 8.59 2.43
CA PRO A 99 15.00 9.29 2.74
C PRO A 99 14.78 10.48 1.81
N LEU A 100 13.55 10.64 1.32
CA LEU A 100 13.13 11.82 0.56
C LEU A 100 12.92 13.00 1.53
N PRO A 101 13.42 14.21 1.23
CA PRO A 101 13.15 15.38 2.06
C PRO A 101 11.66 15.75 2.04
N PRO A 102 11.14 16.40 3.10
CA PRO A 102 9.76 16.85 3.15
C PRO A 102 9.49 17.87 2.04
N SER A 103 8.36 17.72 1.35
CA SER A 103 7.89 18.66 0.33
C SER A 103 7.49 20.01 0.96
N PRO A 104 7.78 21.16 0.31
CA PRO A 104 7.39 22.47 0.82
C PRO A 104 5.87 22.61 0.81
N ARG A 105 5.31 23.02 1.96
CA ARG A 105 3.90 23.43 2.07
C ARG A 105 3.77 24.77 1.34
N ARG A 106 2.85 24.85 0.38
CA ARG A 106 2.41 26.11 -0.24
C ARG A 106 1.03 26.47 0.28
#